data_AF-A0AA47ERS5-F1
#
_entry.id   AF-A0AA47ERS5-F1
#
_cell.length_a   1.000
_cell.length_b   1.000
_cell.length_c   1.000
_cell.angle_alpha   90.00
_cell.angle_beta   90.00
_cell.angle_gamma   90.00
#
_symmetry.space_group_name_H-M   'P 1'
#
loop_
_entity.id
_entity.type
_entity.pdbx_description
1 polymer ?
#
loop_
_entity_poly.entity_id
_entity_poly.type
_entity_poly.pdbx_seq_one_letter_code
_entity_poly.pdbx_strand_id
1 'polypeptide(L)'
;MDFEFCIQDPTDPKTHYLYEAIIGAATEATTWRGMYAFATRGGVDQLIEDPVVHDFMRRGGEIDLIVGIDAVTNRQTLERMQELETRHCRFHPRVFWNTTHGLFHPKISHFGYADGRKKLIVGSGNLTPGGLRHNFEGYSVVSGGRCEKLDLYSLDAFIARHAADIRPIDQEALDRAALNIMRPVAGVPRPQVPQPTPPEVRPLPAASAAVLDRILLAQVPAAGERWSQVHFNTEITEQYFRVTDVANQRVYLTRIDNSGVRGDEEVRQVVFSQANGNHKIEIAAAKRLDYPESPPLLVFRERQARCFDYMLVMPGTPGYAPLSMLSQALPTIGRGLRRAITDVATHAQTWPASPLLTTDQVLPQEI
;
A
#
# COMPACT_ATOMS: atom_id res chain seq x y z
N MET A 1 -27.46 -8.59 6.37
CA MET A 1 -26.36 -7.66 6.69
C MET A 1 -25.13 -8.51 6.61
N ASP A 2 -24.16 -8.11 5.80
CA ASP A 2 -22.95 -8.91 5.63
C ASP A 2 -21.87 -8.33 6.53
N PHE A 3 -21.25 -9.20 7.32
CA PHE A 3 -20.20 -8.85 8.26
C PHE A 3 -18.98 -9.71 7.98
N GLU A 4 -17.84 -9.06 7.85
CA GLU A 4 -16.54 -9.70 7.68
C GLU A 4 -15.56 -9.07 8.67
N PHE A 5 -14.82 -9.91 9.39
CA PHE A 5 -13.70 -9.48 10.22
C PHE A 5 -12.41 -9.95 9.58
N CYS A 6 -11.47 -9.01 9.43
CA CYS A 6 -10.20 -9.21 8.76
C CYS A 6 -9.05 -8.96 9.73
N ILE A 7 -8.07 -9.84 9.70
CA ILE A 7 -6.73 -9.57 10.21
C ILE A 7 -5.84 -9.30 9.00
N GLN A 8 -5.36 -8.06 8.90
CA GLN A 8 -4.25 -7.74 8.03
C GLN A 8 -2.99 -8.28 8.69
N ASP A 9 -2.44 -9.35 8.11
CA ASP A 9 -1.14 -9.91 8.46
C ASP A 9 -0.22 -9.80 7.24
N PRO A 10 0.77 -8.90 7.23
CA PRO A 10 1.68 -8.75 6.08
C PRO A 10 2.47 -10.03 5.73
N THR A 11 2.58 -10.97 6.67
CA THR A 11 3.30 -12.24 6.49
C THR A 11 2.41 -13.34 5.93
N ASP A 12 1.09 -13.20 5.99
CA ASP A 12 0.14 -14.15 5.39
C ASP A 12 0.00 -13.90 3.88
N PRO A 13 0.36 -14.86 3.02
CA PRO A 13 0.10 -14.80 1.57
C PRO A 13 -1.33 -14.43 1.16
N LYS A 14 -2.32 -14.76 2.00
CA LYS A 14 -3.75 -14.55 1.75
C LYS A 14 -4.30 -13.30 2.42
N THR A 15 -3.43 -12.47 3.01
CA THR A 15 -3.83 -11.24 3.69
C THR A 15 -4.67 -10.34 2.78
N HIS A 16 -5.64 -9.67 3.38
CA HIS A 16 -6.45 -8.64 2.73
C HIS A 16 -6.09 -7.30 3.34
N TYR A 17 -5.49 -6.42 2.55
CA TYR A 17 -5.04 -5.13 3.05
C TYR A 17 -6.23 -4.19 3.26
N LEU A 18 -6.18 -3.38 4.32
CA LEU A 18 -7.16 -2.32 4.55
C LEU A 18 -7.27 -1.39 3.34
N TYR A 19 -6.12 -1.12 2.69
CA TYR A 19 -6.06 -0.41 1.42
C TYR A 19 -7.05 -1.00 0.38
N GLU A 20 -6.96 -2.31 0.16
CA GLU A 20 -7.73 -3.05 -0.85
C GLU A 20 -9.23 -3.08 -0.50
N ALA A 21 -9.56 -3.20 0.79
CA ALA A 21 -10.94 -3.12 1.26
C ALA A 21 -11.57 -1.74 1.00
N ILE A 22 -10.80 -0.66 1.21
CA ILE A 22 -11.25 0.72 0.96
C ILE A 22 -11.47 0.97 -0.53
N ILE A 23 -10.50 0.64 -1.39
CA ILE A 23 -10.66 0.86 -2.83
C ILE A 23 -11.76 -0.04 -3.42
N GLY A 24 -11.89 -1.28 -2.94
CA GLY A 24 -12.96 -2.18 -3.37
C GLY A 24 -14.35 -1.69 -2.96
N ALA A 25 -14.45 -0.99 -1.82
CA ALA A 25 -15.68 -0.32 -1.42
C ALA A 25 -16.01 0.93 -2.27
N ALA A 26 -15.01 1.60 -2.84
CA ALA A 26 -15.19 2.77 -3.69
C ALA A 26 -15.71 2.42 -5.11
N THR A 27 -15.50 1.19 -5.58
CA THR A 27 -15.78 0.75 -6.97
C THR A 27 -17.19 1.05 -7.47
N GLU A 28 -18.22 1.04 -6.62
CA GLU A 28 -19.61 1.39 -7.00
C GLU A 28 -20.24 2.46 -6.11
N ALA A 29 -19.46 3.01 -5.17
CA ALA A 29 -19.97 4.00 -4.24
C ALA A 29 -20.27 5.33 -4.95
N THR A 30 -21.19 6.10 -4.38
CA THR A 30 -21.47 7.49 -4.75
C THR A 30 -20.96 8.48 -3.72
N THR A 31 -20.73 8.03 -2.48
CA THR A 31 -20.15 8.85 -1.43
C THR A 31 -19.16 8.03 -0.62
N TRP A 32 -18.10 8.69 -0.16
CA TRP A 32 -17.14 8.15 0.79
C TRP A 32 -16.87 9.19 1.87
N ARG A 33 -17.13 8.83 3.13
CA ARG A 33 -16.70 9.60 4.30
C ARG A 33 -15.61 8.84 5.04
N GLY A 34 -14.42 9.42 5.10
CA GLY A 34 -13.28 8.91 5.87
C GLY A 34 -13.08 9.71 7.14
N MET A 35 -12.77 9.04 8.25
CA MET A 35 -12.41 9.70 9.50
C MET A 35 -11.25 8.95 10.14
N TYR A 36 -10.08 9.59 10.18
CA TYR A 36 -8.83 8.98 10.62
C TYR A 36 -8.15 9.83 11.69
N ALA A 37 -7.65 9.17 12.72
CA ALA A 37 -6.87 9.82 13.75
C ALA A 37 -5.65 10.50 13.15
N PHE A 38 -4.94 9.74 12.30
CA PHE A 38 -3.67 10.12 11.72
C PHE A 38 -3.67 9.89 10.21
N ALA A 39 -2.98 10.77 9.51
CA ALA A 39 -2.65 10.63 8.10
C ALA A 39 -1.18 11.01 7.88
N THR A 40 -0.52 10.31 6.95
CA THR A 40 0.77 10.76 6.41
C THR A 40 0.62 11.06 4.93
N ARG A 41 1.52 11.90 4.40
CA ARG A 41 1.57 12.23 2.98
C ARG A 41 1.53 10.99 2.10
N GLY A 42 2.35 9.97 2.41
CA GLY A 42 2.39 8.72 1.65
C GLY A 42 1.05 7.97 1.67
N GLY A 43 0.37 7.91 2.82
CA GLY A 43 -0.93 7.23 2.92
C GLY A 43 -2.04 7.94 2.15
N VAL A 44 -2.06 9.28 2.21
CA VAL A 44 -2.99 10.11 1.44
C VAL A 44 -2.72 9.98 -0.05
N ASP A 45 -1.47 10.17 -0.48
CA ASP A 45 -1.09 10.13 -1.89
C ASP A 45 -1.46 8.81 -2.53
N GLN A 46 -1.08 7.70 -1.89
CA GLN A 46 -1.30 6.38 -2.44
C GLN A 46 -2.78 6.01 -2.55
N LEU A 47 -3.61 6.45 -1.60
CA LEU A 47 -5.02 6.09 -1.59
C LEU A 47 -5.84 6.99 -2.52
N ILE A 48 -5.64 8.30 -2.46
CA ILE A 48 -6.43 9.26 -3.24
C ILE A 48 -6.05 9.23 -4.72
N GLU A 49 -4.78 8.97 -5.05
CA GLU A 49 -4.32 8.86 -6.45
C GLU A 49 -4.50 7.46 -7.05
N ASP A 50 -5.12 6.52 -6.33
CA ASP A 50 -5.41 5.20 -6.90
C ASP A 50 -6.37 5.33 -8.09
N PRO A 51 -6.15 4.59 -9.20
CA PRO A 51 -7.04 4.62 -10.35
C PRO A 51 -8.51 4.35 -10.04
N VAL A 52 -8.81 3.49 -9.06
CA VAL A 52 -10.20 3.20 -8.64
C VAL A 52 -10.82 4.40 -7.93
N VAL A 53 -10.06 5.10 -7.09
CA VAL A 53 -10.54 6.31 -6.40
C VAL A 53 -10.69 7.48 -7.39
N HIS A 54 -9.78 7.61 -8.35
CA HIS A 54 -9.93 8.52 -9.48
C HIS A 54 -11.20 8.22 -10.29
N ASP A 55 -11.48 6.95 -10.61
CA ASP A 55 -12.71 6.58 -11.31
C ASP A 55 -13.97 6.89 -10.50
N PHE A 56 -13.94 6.62 -9.19
CA PHE A 56 -15.00 7.00 -8.26
C PHE A 56 -15.30 8.51 -8.35
N MET A 57 -14.29 9.37 -8.24
CA MET A 57 -14.46 10.82 -8.34
C MET A 57 -14.91 11.27 -9.74
N ARG A 58 -14.36 10.65 -10.79
CA ARG A 58 -14.72 10.94 -12.20
C ARG A 58 -16.20 10.65 -12.48
N ARG A 59 -16.79 9.63 -11.85
CA ARG A 59 -18.22 9.31 -11.95
C ARG A 59 -19.11 10.22 -11.09
N GLY A 60 -18.53 11.20 -10.40
CA GLY A 60 -19.24 12.15 -9.54
C GLY A 60 -19.32 11.75 -8.08
N GLY A 61 -18.56 10.72 -7.66
CA GLY A 61 -18.48 10.34 -6.25
C GLY A 61 -17.78 11.42 -5.41
N GLU A 62 -18.32 11.71 -4.24
CA GLU A 62 -17.78 12.71 -3.30
C GLU A 62 -16.99 12.04 -2.17
N ILE A 63 -15.80 12.58 -1.87
CA ILE A 63 -14.97 12.17 -0.73
C ILE A 63 -14.97 13.27 0.32
N ASP A 64 -15.44 12.95 1.52
CA ASP A 64 -15.37 13.79 2.71
C ASP A 64 -14.40 13.16 3.70
N LEU A 65 -13.20 13.74 3.85
CA LEU A 65 -12.13 13.15 4.65
C LEU A 65 -11.81 14.04 5.85
N ILE A 66 -11.97 13.51 7.07
CA ILE A 66 -11.63 14.21 8.31
C ILE A 66 -10.40 13.56 8.95
N VAL A 67 -9.35 14.34 9.20
CA VAL A 67 -8.12 13.86 9.86
C VAL A 67 -7.82 14.60 11.15
N GLY A 68 -7.32 13.90 12.16
CA GLY A 68 -6.79 14.54 13.37
C GLY A 68 -5.43 15.20 13.11
N ILE A 69 -5.12 16.27 13.85
CA ILE A 69 -3.89 17.07 13.68
C ILE A 69 -3.07 17.21 14.97
N ASP A 70 -3.33 16.38 15.97
CA ASP A 70 -2.73 16.50 17.31
C ASP A 70 -1.46 15.66 17.53
N ALA A 71 -1.06 14.83 16.56
CA ALA A 71 0.05 13.90 16.73
C ALA A 71 0.82 13.56 15.46
N VAL A 72 0.40 12.59 14.64
CA VAL A 72 1.19 12.11 13.48
C VAL A 72 1.03 13.02 12.27
N THR A 73 -0.20 13.45 11.98
CA THR A 73 -0.51 14.27 10.81
C THR A 73 0.27 15.58 10.85
N ASN A 74 1.14 15.80 9.87
CA ASN A 74 2.06 16.93 9.85
C ASN A 74 1.72 17.96 8.77
N ARG A 75 2.41 19.10 8.78
CA ARG A 75 2.22 20.18 7.81
C ARG A 75 2.31 19.70 6.35
N GLN A 76 3.32 18.91 6.02
CA GLN A 76 3.51 18.39 4.65
C GLN A 76 2.35 17.52 4.19
N THR A 77 1.73 16.78 5.10
CA THR A 77 0.53 15.98 4.81
C THR A 77 -0.66 16.87 4.51
N LEU A 78 -0.88 17.92 5.31
CA LEU A 78 -1.99 18.85 5.11
C LEU A 78 -1.83 19.69 3.85
N GLU A 79 -0.62 20.21 3.58
CA GLU A 79 -0.31 20.90 2.31
C GLU A 79 -0.61 19.99 1.12
N ARG A 80 -0.24 18.71 1.22
CA ARG A 80 -0.55 17.74 0.16
C ARG A 80 -2.05 17.51 -0.01
N MET A 81 -2.82 17.47 1.08
CA MET A 81 -4.27 17.36 1.02
C MET A 81 -4.90 18.60 0.33
N GLN A 82 -4.42 19.81 0.59
CA GLN A 82 -4.88 21.03 -0.10
C GLN A 82 -4.55 21.00 -1.61
N GLU A 83 -3.35 20.52 -1.98
CA GLU A 83 -3.00 20.33 -3.39
C GLU A 83 -3.94 19.32 -4.09
N LEU A 84 -4.30 18.24 -3.39
CA LEU A 84 -5.24 17.23 -3.89
C LEU A 84 -6.65 17.79 -4.02
N GLU A 85 -7.15 18.55 -3.06
CA GLU A 85 -8.45 19.23 -3.11
C GLU A 85 -8.53 20.18 -4.31
N THR A 86 -7.45 20.92 -4.58
CA THR A 86 -7.37 21.81 -5.74
C THR A 86 -7.40 21.05 -7.06
N ARG A 87 -6.75 19.87 -7.12
CA ARG A 87 -6.72 19.02 -8.33
C ARG A 87 -8.00 18.23 -8.53
N HIS A 88 -8.70 17.89 -7.46
CA HIS A 88 -9.87 17.02 -7.46
C HIS A 88 -11.03 17.70 -6.72
N CYS A 89 -11.91 18.39 -7.44
CA CYS A 89 -13.03 19.14 -6.85
C CYS A 89 -14.08 18.30 -6.08
N ARG A 90 -13.93 16.97 -6.10
CA ARG A 90 -14.76 15.99 -5.37
C ARG A 90 -14.09 15.46 -4.11
N PHE A 91 -12.87 15.90 -3.80
CA PHE A 91 -12.13 15.54 -2.61
C PHE A 91 -12.11 16.71 -1.64
N HIS A 92 -12.79 16.54 -0.50
CA HIS A 92 -12.99 17.58 0.51
C HIS A 92 -12.28 17.19 1.83
N PRO A 93 -10.96 17.44 1.93
CA PRO A 93 -10.21 17.20 3.15
C PRO A 93 -10.47 18.26 4.22
N ARG A 94 -10.67 17.83 5.46
CA ARG A 94 -10.90 18.67 6.63
C ARG A 94 -10.12 18.15 7.82
N VAL A 95 -9.89 19.01 8.79
CA VAL A 95 -9.21 18.65 10.03
C VAL A 95 -10.18 18.61 11.19
N PHE A 96 -9.94 17.71 12.14
CA PHE A 96 -10.59 17.76 13.43
C PHE A 96 -9.73 18.58 14.39
N TRP A 97 -10.20 19.78 14.71
CA TRP A 97 -9.59 20.67 15.69
C TRP A 97 -10.02 20.29 17.09
N ASN A 98 -9.25 19.40 17.71
CA ASN A 98 -9.58 18.93 19.03
C ASN A 98 -9.28 20.00 20.09
N THR A 99 -10.32 20.42 20.80
CA THR A 99 -10.26 21.37 21.92
C THR A 99 -10.26 20.67 23.28
N THR A 100 -10.40 19.35 23.30
CA THR A 100 -10.48 18.55 24.53
C THR A 100 -9.14 17.92 24.90
N HIS A 101 -9.05 17.36 26.10
CA HIS A 101 -7.89 16.56 26.53
C HIS A 101 -7.89 15.13 25.97
N GLY A 102 -9.02 14.66 25.43
CA GLY A 102 -9.11 13.33 24.82
C GLY A 102 -8.41 13.29 23.46
N LEU A 103 -8.04 12.11 22.96
CA LEU A 103 -7.46 11.97 21.63
C LEU A 103 -8.54 11.72 20.58
N PHE A 104 -8.53 12.49 19.49
CA PHE A 104 -9.31 12.14 18.29
C PHE A 104 -8.69 10.90 17.63
N HIS A 105 -9.24 9.72 17.93
CA HIS A 105 -8.67 8.44 17.49
C HIS A 105 -9.56 7.53 16.61
N PRO A 106 -10.60 8.01 15.90
CA PRO A 106 -11.40 7.14 15.01
C PRO A 106 -10.62 6.71 13.77
N LYS A 107 -10.99 5.56 13.20
CA LYS A 107 -10.41 4.99 11.96
C LYS A 107 -11.54 4.28 11.20
N ILE A 108 -12.23 5.08 10.40
CA ILE A 108 -13.53 4.74 9.83
C ILE A 108 -13.54 5.15 8.37
N SER A 109 -14.05 4.27 7.52
CA SER A 109 -14.44 4.59 6.15
C SER A 109 -15.86 4.13 5.89
N HIS A 110 -16.75 5.07 5.60
CA HIS A 110 -18.16 4.81 5.30
C HIS A 110 -18.47 5.16 3.84
N PHE A 111 -19.13 4.25 3.14
CA PHE A 111 -19.51 4.39 1.75
C PHE A 111 -21.03 4.30 1.57
N GLY A 112 -21.59 5.21 0.79
CA GLY A 112 -22.98 5.18 0.34
C GLY A 112 -23.08 4.83 -1.15
N TYR A 113 -24.16 4.16 -1.53
CA TYR A 113 -24.41 3.69 -2.89
C TYR A 113 -25.76 4.21 -3.40
N ALA A 114 -25.90 4.34 -4.73
CA ALA A 114 -27.09 4.91 -5.37
C ALA A 114 -28.40 4.16 -5.06
N ASP A 115 -28.32 2.86 -4.79
CA ASP A 115 -29.48 2.01 -4.49
C ASP A 115 -29.89 2.01 -3.00
N GLY A 116 -29.19 2.80 -2.16
CA GLY A 116 -29.40 2.92 -0.73
C GLY A 116 -28.56 1.98 0.12
N ARG A 117 -27.73 1.11 -0.48
CA ARG A 117 -26.76 0.31 0.27
C ARG A 117 -25.77 1.23 1.02
N LYS A 118 -25.22 0.71 2.10
CA LYS A 118 -24.13 1.34 2.86
C LYS A 118 -23.07 0.32 3.20
N LYS A 119 -21.81 0.73 3.22
CA LYS A 119 -20.69 -0.09 3.69
C LYS A 119 -19.85 0.69 4.68
N LEU A 120 -19.53 0.07 5.80
CA LEU A 120 -18.70 0.64 6.85
C LEU A 120 -17.46 -0.24 7.04
N ILE A 121 -16.30 0.39 7.01
CA ILE A 121 -15.02 -0.21 7.35
C ILE A 121 -14.55 0.49 8.63
N VAL A 122 -14.29 -0.28 9.68
CA VAL A 122 -13.82 0.22 10.97
C VAL A 122 -12.73 -0.68 11.51
N GLY A 123 -11.65 -0.11 12.03
CA GLY A 123 -10.54 -0.92 12.50
C GLY A 123 -9.43 -0.13 13.17
N SER A 124 -8.23 -0.70 13.18
CA SER A 124 -7.05 -0.13 13.84
C SER A 124 -6.10 0.62 12.89
N GLY A 125 -6.27 0.52 11.57
CA GLY A 125 -5.42 1.16 10.57
C GLY A 125 -5.71 2.65 10.33
N ASN A 126 -4.67 3.48 10.43
CA ASN A 126 -4.71 4.90 10.05
C ASN A 126 -4.44 5.11 8.55
N LEU A 127 -4.58 6.35 8.06
CA LEU A 127 -4.27 6.73 6.69
C LEU A 127 -2.76 6.92 6.49
N THR A 128 -2.00 5.87 6.76
CA THR A 128 -0.53 5.79 6.62
C THR A 128 -0.16 4.53 5.84
N PRO A 129 1.01 4.45 5.18
CA PRO A 129 1.51 3.22 4.59
C PRO A 129 1.43 2.03 5.55
N GLY A 130 1.84 2.25 6.81
CA GLY A 130 1.75 1.29 7.89
C GLY A 130 0.33 0.76 8.09
N GLY A 131 -0.61 1.65 8.43
CA GLY A 131 -1.99 1.28 8.72
C GLY A 131 -2.74 0.68 7.54
N LEU A 132 -2.38 1.05 6.32
CA LEU A 132 -3.04 0.56 5.11
C LEU A 132 -2.57 -0.82 4.65
N ARG A 133 -1.34 -1.25 4.97
CA ARG A 133 -0.77 -2.53 4.48
C ARG A 133 0.47 -3.12 5.19
N HIS A 134 1.26 -2.36 5.94
CA HIS A 134 2.51 -2.90 6.52
C HIS A 134 2.39 -3.33 7.99
N ASN A 135 1.38 -2.85 8.69
CA ASN A 135 1.15 -3.21 10.08
C ASN A 135 0.25 -4.45 10.18
N PHE A 136 0.34 -5.12 11.32
CA PHE A 136 -0.70 -6.06 11.74
C PHE A 136 -1.91 -5.26 12.21
N GLU A 137 -3.02 -5.33 11.49
CA GLU A 137 -4.22 -4.53 11.76
C GLU A 137 -5.45 -5.41 11.84
N GLY A 138 -6.39 -5.08 12.73
CA GLY A 138 -7.70 -5.69 12.78
C GLY A 138 -8.75 -4.70 12.25
N TYR A 139 -9.60 -5.12 11.33
CA TYR A 139 -10.70 -4.30 10.84
C TYR A 139 -11.92 -5.15 10.47
N SER A 140 -13.09 -4.54 10.53
CA SER A 140 -14.34 -5.15 10.10
C SER A 140 -14.90 -4.41 8.89
N VAL A 141 -15.47 -5.16 7.96
CA VAL A 141 -16.28 -4.65 6.85
C VAL A 141 -17.73 -5.04 7.11
N VAL A 142 -18.61 -4.06 7.22
CA VAL A 142 -20.04 -4.24 7.47
C VAL A 142 -20.83 -3.64 6.32
N SER A 143 -21.64 -4.46 5.66
CA SER A 143 -22.48 -4.04 4.55
C SER A 143 -23.96 -4.12 4.93
N GLY A 144 -24.64 -2.97 4.87
CA GLY A 144 -26.09 -2.82 5.03
C GLY A 144 -26.78 -2.71 3.67
N GLY A 145 -27.91 -3.39 3.53
CA GLY A 145 -28.72 -3.42 2.31
C GLY A 145 -30.08 -2.73 2.47
N ARG A 146 -30.94 -2.87 1.46
CA ARG A 146 -32.32 -2.33 1.52
C ARG A 146 -33.16 -2.95 2.64
N CYS A 147 -32.99 -4.25 2.88
CA CYS A 147 -33.77 -4.99 3.88
C CYS A 147 -33.20 -4.88 5.30
N GLU A 148 -31.91 -4.60 5.44
CA GLU A 148 -31.22 -4.50 6.73
C GLU A 148 -30.38 -3.23 6.77
N LYS A 149 -30.85 -2.24 7.53
CA LYS A 149 -30.23 -0.93 7.64
C LYS A 149 -29.00 -1.00 8.54
N LEU A 150 -27.91 -0.42 8.07
CA LEU A 150 -26.75 -0.11 8.91
C LEU A 150 -27.04 1.20 9.67
N ASP A 151 -27.11 1.12 10.99
CA ASP A 151 -27.28 2.30 11.85
C ASP A 151 -25.95 3.07 11.99
N LEU A 152 -25.97 4.32 11.53
CA LEU A 152 -24.85 5.25 11.59
C LEU A 152 -25.20 6.53 12.36
N TYR A 153 -26.32 6.53 13.09
CA TYR A 153 -26.81 7.71 13.81
C TYR A 153 -25.74 8.29 14.75
N SER A 154 -25.00 7.44 15.47
CA SER A 154 -23.94 7.91 16.38
C SER A 154 -22.81 8.64 15.65
N LEU A 155 -22.47 8.21 14.42
CA LEU A 155 -21.45 8.86 13.60
C LEU A 155 -21.97 10.22 13.09
N ASP A 156 -23.18 10.26 12.57
CA ASP A 156 -23.79 11.49 12.07
C ASP A 156 -23.99 12.50 13.21
N ALA A 157 -24.44 12.05 14.39
CA ALA A 157 -24.60 12.88 15.57
C ALA A 157 -23.25 13.40 16.11
N PHE A 158 -22.17 12.61 16.01
CA PHE A 158 -20.83 13.08 16.34
C PHE A 158 -20.41 14.23 15.42
N ILE A 159 -20.54 14.05 14.11
CA ILE A 159 -20.18 15.07 13.11
C ILE A 159 -20.98 16.36 13.32
N ALA A 160 -22.29 16.24 13.55
CA ALA A 160 -23.15 17.38 13.79
C ALA A 160 -22.77 18.14 15.07
N ARG A 161 -22.48 17.44 16.17
CA ARG A 161 -22.09 18.04 17.44
C ARG A 161 -20.75 18.78 17.35
N HIS A 162 -19.82 18.23 16.57
CA HIS A 162 -18.47 18.77 16.40
C HIS A 162 -18.30 19.56 15.11
N ALA A 163 -19.38 20.07 14.52
CA ALA A 163 -19.31 20.79 13.24
C ALA A 163 -18.39 22.03 13.30
N ALA A 164 -18.28 22.69 14.45
CA ALA A 164 -17.37 23.83 14.65
C ALA A 164 -15.90 23.40 14.82
N ASP A 165 -15.65 22.19 15.31
CA ASP A 165 -14.31 21.61 15.46
C ASP A 165 -13.81 21.00 14.14
N ILE A 166 -14.71 20.64 13.22
CA ILE A 166 -14.36 20.14 11.89
C ILE A 166 -14.13 21.33 10.96
N ARG A 167 -12.86 21.66 10.74
CA ARG A 167 -12.43 22.89 10.05
C ARG A 167 -11.82 22.60 8.68
N PRO A 168 -11.87 23.56 7.74
CA PRO A 168 -11.03 23.50 6.55
C PRO A 168 -9.54 23.50 6.93
N ILE A 169 -8.68 23.06 6.02
CA ILE A 169 -7.23 23.18 6.21
C ILE A 169 -6.86 24.65 5.97
N ASP A 170 -6.68 25.41 7.05
CA ASP A 170 -6.24 26.81 7.04
C ASP A 170 -4.82 26.97 7.61
N GLN A 171 -4.30 28.20 7.65
CA GLN A 171 -2.94 28.46 8.16
C GLN A 171 -2.76 28.02 9.62
N GLU A 172 -3.81 28.13 10.45
CA GLU A 172 -3.76 27.72 11.86
C GLU A 172 -3.62 26.19 11.99
N ALA A 173 -4.35 25.44 11.17
CA ALA A 173 -4.22 23.99 11.08
C ALA A 173 -2.82 23.57 10.61
N LEU A 174 -2.27 24.25 9.61
CA LEU A 174 -0.90 24.00 9.11
C LEU A 174 0.15 24.25 10.20
N ASP A 175 0.03 25.35 10.94
CA ASP A 175 0.98 25.71 11.99
C ASP A 175 0.89 24.75 13.17
N ARG A 176 -0.32 24.32 13.56
CA ARG A 176 -0.52 23.28 14.58
C ARG A 176 0.10 21.95 14.16
N ALA A 177 -0.14 21.50 12.93
CA ALA A 177 0.43 20.27 12.40
C ALA A 177 1.95 20.36 12.16
N ALA A 178 2.53 21.56 12.06
CA ALA A 178 3.99 21.70 11.98
C ALA A 178 4.70 21.28 13.29
N LEU A 179 4.01 21.41 14.43
CA LEU A 179 4.56 21.05 15.75
C LEU A 179 4.72 19.54 15.94
N ASN A 180 4.01 18.75 15.14
CA ASN A 180 3.99 17.29 15.21
C ASN A 180 5.30 16.63 14.77
N ILE A 181 6.15 17.35 14.02
CA ILE A 181 7.50 16.89 13.66
C ILE A 181 8.42 16.85 14.90
N MET A 182 8.11 17.62 15.95
CA MET A 182 8.99 17.80 17.12
C MET A 182 8.63 16.95 18.34
N ARG A 183 7.50 16.23 18.33
CA ARG A 183 7.03 15.47 19.50
C ARG A 183 6.74 14.03 19.08
N PRO A 184 7.60 13.04 19.45
CA PRO A 184 7.16 11.66 19.41
C PRO A 184 5.92 11.55 20.29
N VAL A 185 4.90 10.81 19.82
CA VAL A 185 3.64 10.60 20.54
C VAL A 185 3.93 10.18 21.98
N ALA A 186 3.75 11.10 22.93
CA ALA A 186 3.84 10.80 24.35
C ALA A 186 2.60 9.96 24.71
N GLY A 187 2.80 8.67 24.97
CA GLY A 187 1.72 7.77 25.41
C GLY A 187 1.66 6.42 24.70
N VAL A 188 2.47 6.17 23.66
CA VAL A 188 2.78 4.80 23.24
C VAL A 188 4.09 4.43 23.91
N PRO A 189 4.11 3.53 24.93
CA PRO A 189 5.36 2.96 25.37
C PRO A 189 6.05 2.39 24.13
N ARG A 190 7.30 2.77 23.88
CA ARG A 190 8.18 1.81 23.20
C ARG A 190 8.01 0.49 23.94
N PRO A 191 7.82 -0.65 23.27
CA PRO A 191 7.98 -1.92 23.95
C PRO A 191 9.42 -1.95 24.48
N GLN A 192 9.62 -1.52 25.72
CA GLN A 192 10.67 -2.10 26.52
C GLN A 192 10.19 -3.53 26.69
N VAL A 193 10.80 -4.44 25.93
CA VAL A 193 10.68 -5.86 26.20
C VAL A 193 11.05 -6.00 27.68
N PRO A 194 10.11 -6.34 28.58
CA PRO A 194 10.49 -6.76 29.91
C PRO A 194 11.33 -8.02 29.67
N GLN A 195 12.58 -8.07 30.15
CA GLN A 195 13.31 -9.33 30.18
C GLN A 195 12.41 -10.33 30.93
N PRO A 196 11.84 -11.35 30.26
CA PRO A 196 11.03 -12.32 30.96
C PRO A 196 12.01 -13.19 31.74
N THR A 197 11.81 -13.28 33.05
CA THR A 197 12.25 -14.44 33.81
C THR A 197 11.71 -15.68 33.08
N PRO A 198 12.53 -16.68 32.73
CA PRO A 198 12.08 -17.78 31.87
C PRO A 198 10.94 -18.55 32.56
N PRO A 199 9.73 -18.61 31.97
CA PRO A 199 8.80 -19.67 32.32
C PRO A 199 9.28 -20.97 31.68
N GLU A 200 9.05 -22.08 32.36
CA GLU A 200 9.30 -23.44 31.86
C GLU A 200 8.64 -23.64 30.48
N VAL A 201 9.49 -23.75 29.45
CA VAL A 201 9.07 -23.89 28.06
C VAL A 201 8.62 -25.35 27.84
N ARG A 202 7.31 -25.57 27.71
CA ARG A 202 6.81 -26.70 26.91
C ARG A 202 7.01 -26.34 25.44
N PRO A 203 7.69 -27.16 24.62
CA PRO A 203 7.88 -26.85 23.22
C PRO A 203 6.53 -26.93 22.50
N LEU A 204 5.98 -25.77 22.15
CA LEU A 204 5.08 -25.66 21.02
C LEU A 204 5.89 -25.97 19.74
N PRO A 205 5.33 -26.68 18.76
CA PRO A 205 6.02 -26.87 17.49
C PRO A 205 6.34 -25.49 16.92
N ALA A 206 7.61 -25.27 16.57
CA ALA A 206 8.07 -24.06 15.93
C ALA A 206 7.23 -23.85 14.67
N ALA A 207 6.36 -22.85 14.68
CA ALA A 207 5.84 -22.30 13.45
C ALA A 207 7.07 -21.83 12.68
N SER A 208 7.36 -22.49 11.55
CA SER A 208 8.35 -22.00 10.60
C SER A 208 7.95 -20.57 10.26
N ALA A 209 8.73 -19.59 10.72
CA ALA A 209 8.63 -18.25 10.18
C ALA A 209 8.72 -18.40 8.66
N ALA A 210 7.69 -17.98 7.93
CA ALA A 210 7.72 -18.02 6.48
C ALA A 210 8.87 -17.10 6.05
N VAL A 211 10.03 -17.68 5.72
CA VAL A 211 11.14 -16.91 5.20
C VAL A 211 10.67 -16.41 3.83
N LEU A 212 10.41 -15.12 3.74
CA LEU A 212 10.14 -14.46 2.46
C LEU A 212 11.45 -14.41 1.70
N ASP A 213 11.73 -15.53 1.02
CA ASP A 213 13.01 -15.85 0.39
C ASP A 213 12.85 -15.97 -1.12
N ARG A 214 12.00 -15.14 -1.74
CA ARG A 214 11.66 -15.28 -3.17
C ARG A 214 12.16 -14.09 -3.98
N ILE A 215 12.99 -14.39 -4.96
CA ILE A 215 13.50 -13.47 -5.98
C ILE A 215 12.90 -13.83 -7.34
N LEU A 216 12.36 -12.84 -8.06
CA LEU A 216 11.94 -13.01 -9.46
C LEU A 216 12.94 -12.33 -10.39
N LEU A 217 13.45 -13.08 -11.36
CA LEU A 217 14.22 -12.59 -12.50
C LEU A 217 13.32 -12.54 -13.74
N ALA A 218 13.15 -11.37 -14.33
CA ALA A 218 12.24 -11.14 -15.44
C ALA A 218 12.86 -10.31 -16.57
N GLN A 219 13.05 -10.91 -17.75
CA GLN A 219 13.49 -10.20 -18.95
C GLN A 219 12.39 -9.28 -19.52
N VAL A 220 12.69 -8.01 -19.75
CA VAL A 220 11.69 -7.05 -20.25
C VAL A 220 11.72 -6.99 -21.78
N PRO A 221 10.60 -7.22 -22.49
CA PRO A 221 10.56 -7.15 -23.95
C PRO A 221 10.68 -5.72 -24.48
N ALA A 222 11.18 -5.60 -25.71
CA ALA A 222 11.02 -4.38 -26.49
C ALA A 222 9.53 -4.18 -26.75
N ALA A 223 8.98 -3.05 -26.30
CA ALA A 223 7.58 -2.67 -26.53
C ALA A 223 7.48 -1.22 -26.99
N GLY A 224 8.43 -0.80 -27.84
CA GLY A 224 8.60 0.59 -28.26
C GLY A 224 8.73 1.52 -27.05
N GLU A 225 8.06 2.68 -27.11
CA GLU A 225 8.04 3.68 -26.04
C GLU A 225 7.34 3.21 -24.75
N ARG A 226 6.66 2.06 -24.78
CA ARG A 226 5.84 1.55 -23.66
C ARG A 226 6.47 0.36 -22.94
N TRP A 227 7.78 0.15 -23.08
CA TRP A 227 8.45 -0.98 -22.42
C TRP A 227 8.49 -0.89 -20.88
N SER A 228 8.14 0.28 -20.31
CA SER A 228 7.85 0.42 -18.87
C SER A 228 6.54 -0.27 -18.43
N GLN A 229 5.67 -0.65 -19.37
CA GLN A 229 4.47 -1.45 -19.15
C GLN A 229 4.78 -2.92 -19.35
N VAL A 230 5.29 -3.55 -18.29
CA VAL A 230 5.80 -4.92 -18.37
C VAL A 230 4.65 -5.91 -18.22
N HIS A 231 4.56 -6.84 -19.18
CA HIS A 231 3.60 -7.92 -19.12
C HIS A 231 4.22 -9.14 -18.43
N PHE A 232 3.53 -9.65 -17.41
CA PHE A 232 3.80 -10.88 -16.70
C PHE A 232 2.71 -11.89 -17.04
N ASN A 233 3.08 -13.15 -17.24
CA ASN A 233 2.07 -14.19 -17.45
C ASN A 233 1.24 -14.41 -16.18
N THR A 234 0.05 -14.99 -16.33
CA THR A 234 -0.87 -15.29 -15.22
C THR A 234 -0.19 -16.09 -14.12
N GLU A 235 0.63 -17.07 -14.50
CA GLU A 235 1.30 -17.94 -13.53
C GLU A 235 2.27 -17.17 -12.62
N ILE A 236 3.08 -16.25 -13.16
CA ILE A 236 3.91 -15.35 -12.35
C ILE A 236 3.05 -14.38 -11.51
N THR A 237 1.95 -13.90 -12.07
CA THR A 237 1.07 -12.94 -11.40
C THR A 237 0.42 -13.56 -10.16
N GLU A 238 -0.06 -14.79 -10.28
CA GLU A 238 -0.70 -15.53 -9.19
C GLU A 238 0.33 -16.15 -8.23
N GLN A 239 1.37 -16.82 -8.76
CA GLN A 239 2.33 -17.55 -7.91
C GLN A 239 3.33 -16.62 -7.22
N TYR A 240 3.91 -15.64 -7.94
CA TYR A 240 4.91 -14.75 -7.38
C TYR A 240 4.28 -13.49 -6.79
N PHE A 241 3.54 -12.73 -7.60
CA PHE A 241 2.92 -11.48 -7.15
C PHE A 241 1.69 -11.69 -6.25
N ARG A 242 1.14 -12.91 -6.16
CA ARG A 242 -0.02 -13.26 -5.33
C ARG A 242 -1.25 -12.39 -5.61
N VAL A 243 -1.41 -12.00 -6.87
CA VAL A 243 -2.59 -11.25 -7.32
C VAL A 243 -3.56 -12.20 -8.01
N THR A 244 -4.73 -12.36 -7.40
CA THR A 244 -5.84 -13.18 -7.89
C THR A 244 -7.10 -12.35 -8.17
N ASP A 245 -7.16 -11.11 -7.66
CA ASP A 245 -8.21 -10.15 -7.93
C ASP A 245 -7.60 -8.82 -8.38
N VAL A 246 -7.47 -8.65 -9.70
CA VAL A 246 -6.86 -7.45 -10.32
C VAL A 246 -7.69 -6.17 -10.12
N ALA A 247 -8.96 -6.28 -9.73
CA ALA A 247 -9.79 -5.11 -9.48
C ALA A 247 -9.38 -4.44 -8.17
N ASN A 248 -9.19 -5.25 -7.12
CA ASN A 248 -9.00 -4.75 -5.76
C ASN A 248 -7.56 -4.88 -5.25
N GLN A 249 -6.81 -5.87 -5.72
CA GLN A 249 -5.43 -6.06 -5.26
C GLN A 249 -4.47 -5.17 -6.04
N ARG A 250 -3.39 -4.80 -5.34
CA ARG A 250 -2.27 -4.02 -5.90
C ARG A 250 -0.96 -4.75 -5.66
N VAL A 251 0.03 -4.40 -6.46
CA VAL A 251 1.43 -4.72 -6.18
C VAL A 251 2.11 -3.45 -5.68
N TYR A 252 2.84 -3.56 -4.58
CA TYR A 252 3.54 -2.45 -3.95
C TYR A 252 5.02 -2.59 -4.25
N LEU A 253 5.58 -1.64 -5.01
CA LEU A 253 6.93 -1.74 -5.53
C LEU A 253 7.80 -0.63 -4.97
N THR A 254 8.92 -0.97 -4.35
CA THR A 254 9.93 0.00 -3.97
C THR A 254 11.18 -0.18 -4.81
N ARG A 255 11.59 0.86 -5.53
CA ARG A 255 12.80 0.80 -6.34
C ARG A 255 14.04 0.85 -5.45
N ILE A 256 15.00 -0.03 -5.70
CA ILE A 256 16.38 0.11 -5.25
C ILE A 256 17.20 0.55 -6.47
N ASP A 257 17.95 1.64 -6.35
CA ASP A 257 18.84 2.05 -7.43
C ASP A 257 20.20 1.33 -7.36
N ASN A 258 21.07 1.60 -8.35
CA ASN A 258 22.38 0.96 -8.43
C ASN A 258 23.34 1.37 -7.29
N SER A 259 23.03 2.43 -6.54
CA SER A 259 23.77 2.84 -5.35
C SER A 259 23.23 2.22 -4.06
N GLY A 260 22.14 1.45 -4.15
CA GLY A 260 21.47 0.85 -3.00
C GLY A 260 20.49 1.77 -2.29
N VAL A 261 20.22 2.95 -2.85
CA VAL A 261 19.22 3.87 -2.27
C VAL A 261 17.82 3.33 -2.56
N ARG A 262 17.03 3.23 -1.50
CA ARG A 262 15.62 2.84 -1.55
C ARG A 262 14.77 4.08 -1.84
N GLY A 263 13.99 4.02 -2.92
CA GLY A 263 13.07 5.08 -3.30
C GLY A 263 11.73 5.02 -2.53
N ASP A 264 10.79 5.85 -2.96
CA ASP A 264 9.42 5.82 -2.46
C ASP A 264 8.67 4.58 -2.95
N GLU A 265 7.68 4.15 -2.17
CA GLU A 265 6.86 3.00 -2.56
C GLU A 265 5.78 3.39 -3.57
N GLU A 266 5.75 2.64 -4.66
CA GLU A 266 4.83 2.76 -5.77
C GLU A 266 3.66 1.79 -5.59
N VAL A 267 2.42 2.29 -5.55
CA VAL A 267 1.23 1.43 -5.66
C VAL A 267 0.94 1.18 -7.14
N ARG A 268 0.89 -0.09 -7.54
CA ARG A 268 0.69 -0.50 -8.93
C ARG A 268 -0.55 -1.35 -9.09
N GLN A 269 -1.47 -0.84 -9.92
CA GLN A 269 -2.57 -1.65 -10.44
C GLN A 269 -2.02 -2.72 -11.38
N VAL A 270 -2.50 -3.94 -11.21
CA VAL A 270 -2.29 -5.03 -12.14
C VAL A 270 -3.44 -5.01 -13.14
N VAL A 271 -3.13 -4.95 -14.44
CA VAL A 271 -4.16 -4.83 -15.49
C VAL A 271 -4.12 -6.07 -16.39
N PHE A 272 -5.20 -6.84 -16.42
CA PHE A 272 -5.33 -7.97 -17.33
C PHE A 272 -5.47 -7.49 -18.78
N SER A 273 -4.69 -8.09 -19.69
CA SER A 273 -4.74 -7.82 -21.12
C SER A 273 -5.50 -8.94 -21.84
N GLN A 274 -6.67 -8.60 -22.37
CA GLN A 274 -7.47 -9.50 -23.21
C GLN A 274 -6.73 -9.92 -24.50
N ALA A 275 -5.79 -9.10 -24.98
CA ALA A 275 -5.09 -9.34 -26.24
C ALA A 275 -4.07 -10.49 -26.17
N ASN A 276 -3.43 -10.69 -25.01
CA ASN A 276 -2.36 -11.68 -24.86
C ASN A 276 -2.50 -12.55 -23.60
N GLY A 277 -3.57 -12.37 -22.81
CA GLY A 277 -3.82 -13.14 -21.58
C GLY A 277 -2.84 -12.86 -20.45
N ASN A 278 -1.97 -11.85 -20.59
CA ASN A 278 -0.98 -11.49 -19.58
C ASN A 278 -1.46 -10.30 -18.73
N HIS A 279 -0.78 -10.09 -17.62
CA HIS A 279 -1.02 -9.02 -16.67
C HIS A 279 0.05 -7.94 -16.79
N LYS A 280 -0.38 -6.71 -17.03
CA LYS A 280 0.47 -5.54 -17.15
C LYS A 280 0.70 -4.91 -15.78
N ILE A 281 1.95 -4.62 -15.46
CA ILE A 281 2.38 -3.82 -14.30
C ILE A 281 3.29 -2.69 -14.80
N GLU A 282 3.04 -1.45 -14.39
CA GLU A 282 3.92 -0.33 -14.73
C GLU A 282 5.15 -0.28 -13.82
N ILE A 283 6.32 -0.08 -14.42
CA ILE A 283 7.61 -0.01 -13.72
C ILE A 283 8.20 1.39 -13.89
N ALA A 284 8.26 2.18 -12.81
CA ALA A 284 8.72 3.56 -12.90
C ALA A 284 10.18 3.67 -13.32
N ALA A 285 11.04 2.75 -12.89
CA ALA A 285 12.47 2.76 -13.23
C ALA A 285 12.76 2.74 -14.74
N ALA A 286 11.84 2.18 -15.54
CA ALA A 286 11.94 2.13 -16.99
C ALA A 286 11.33 3.36 -17.70
N LYS A 287 10.60 4.22 -16.99
CA LYS A 287 9.99 5.40 -17.61
C LYS A 287 11.08 6.37 -18.06
N ARG A 288 10.96 6.84 -19.31
CA ARG A 288 11.88 7.81 -19.95
C ARG A 288 13.31 7.29 -20.18
N LEU A 289 13.50 5.98 -20.17
CA LEU A 289 14.74 5.36 -20.61
C LEU A 289 14.55 4.78 -22.02
N ASP A 290 15.59 4.88 -22.84
CA ASP A 290 15.63 4.18 -24.12
C ASP A 290 15.76 2.68 -23.90
N TYR A 291 15.10 1.91 -24.75
CA TYR A 291 15.20 0.45 -24.69
C TYR A 291 16.60 0.02 -25.18
N PRO A 292 17.34 -0.80 -24.42
CA PRO A 292 18.68 -1.23 -24.81
C PRO A 292 18.63 -2.31 -25.90
N GLU A 293 19.76 -2.57 -26.58
CA GLU A 293 19.82 -3.58 -27.66
C GLU A 293 19.50 -5.00 -27.19
N SER A 294 19.86 -5.33 -25.95
CA SER A 294 19.56 -6.62 -25.31
C SER A 294 18.49 -6.46 -24.23
N PRO A 295 17.59 -7.43 -24.02
CA PRO A 295 16.54 -7.30 -23.01
C PRO A 295 17.09 -7.05 -21.60
N PRO A 296 16.69 -5.95 -20.92
CA PRO A 296 17.10 -5.71 -19.55
C PRO A 296 16.38 -6.68 -18.59
N LEU A 297 16.90 -6.80 -17.38
CA LEU A 297 16.35 -7.66 -16.33
C LEU A 297 15.69 -6.83 -15.25
N LEU A 298 14.45 -7.17 -14.90
CA LEU A 298 13.87 -6.80 -13.63
C LEU A 298 14.17 -7.88 -12.61
N VAL A 299 14.64 -7.45 -11.45
CA VAL A 299 14.91 -8.30 -10.29
C VAL A 299 14.01 -7.83 -9.16
N PHE A 300 13.09 -8.66 -8.72
CA PHE A 300 12.21 -8.37 -7.59
C PHE A 300 12.61 -9.21 -6.39
N ARG A 301 12.55 -8.64 -5.20
CA ARG A 301 12.69 -9.32 -3.91
C ARG A 301 11.40 -9.16 -3.13
N GLU A 302 10.77 -10.28 -2.76
CA GLU A 302 9.59 -10.26 -1.90
C GLU A 302 9.97 -9.81 -0.49
N ARG A 303 9.22 -8.85 0.05
CA ARG A 303 9.42 -8.29 1.40
C ARG A 303 8.28 -8.62 2.35
N GLN A 304 7.07 -8.73 1.80
CA GLN A 304 5.82 -9.15 2.43
C GLN A 304 4.85 -9.54 1.32
N ALA A 305 3.66 -10.03 1.66
CA ALA A 305 2.65 -10.35 0.65
C ALA A 305 2.44 -9.16 -0.30
N ARG A 306 2.53 -9.39 -1.61
CA ARG A 306 2.34 -8.39 -2.67
C ARG A 306 3.26 -7.14 -2.62
N CYS A 307 4.25 -7.07 -1.72
CA CYS A 307 5.16 -5.94 -1.64
C CYS A 307 6.61 -6.37 -1.91
N PHE A 308 7.27 -5.63 -2.80
CA PHE A 308 8.55 -6.02 -3.37
C PHE A 308 9.51 -4.84 -3.43
N ASP A 309 10.76 -5.09 -3.08
CA ASP A 309 11.85 -4.24 -3.55
C ASP A 309 12.23 -4.68 -4.97
N TYR A 310 12.59 -3.76 -5.86
CA TYR A 310 12.97 -4.12 -7.23
C TYR A 310 14.13 -3.30 -7.78
N MET A 311 14.87 -3.91 -8.71
CA MET A 311 15.90 -3.24 -9.52
C MET A 311 15.64 -3.47 -11.01
N LEU A 312 15.92 -2.45 -11.82
CA LEU A 312 16.07 -2.58 -13.27
C LEU A 312 17.57 -2.66 -13.59
N VAL A 313 18.02 -3.84 -14.03
CA VAL A 313 19.42 -4.14 -14.35
C VAL A 313 19.59 -4.10 -15.86
N MET A 314 20.36 -3.12 -16.34
CA MET A 314 20.55 -2.86 -17.77
C MET A 314 21.70 -3.71 -18.33
N PRO A 315 21.70 -4.06 -19.63
CA PRO A 315 22.86 -4.68 -20.25
C PRO A 315 24.12 -3.85 -20.04
N GLY A 316 25.22 -4.54 -19.69
CA GLY A 316 26.51 -3.90 -19.42
C GLY A 316 26.69 -3.34 -18.01
N THR A 317 25.64 -3.28 -17.17
CA THR A 317 25.81 -2.87 -15.76
C THR A 317 26.24 -4.04 -14.87
N PRO A 318 26.85 -3.76 -13.69
CA PRO A 318 27.11 -4.80 -12.70
C PRO A 318 25.87 -5.65 -12.42
N GLY A 319 26.07 -6.96 -12.24
CA GLY A 319 24.99 -7.92 -12.00
C GLY A 319 24.27 -8.43 -13.25
N TYR A 320 24.26 -7.71 -14.38
CA TYR A 320 23.50 -8.13 -15.56
C TYR A 320 23.94 -9.50 -16.11
N ALA A 321 25.22 -9.65 -16.42
CA ALA A 321 25.75 -10.89 -16.98
C ALA A 321 25.54 -12.12 -16.07
N PRO A 322 25.92 -12.10 -14.77
CA PRO A 322 25.71 -13.24 -13.90
C PRO A 322 24.21 -13.56 -13.68
N LEU A 323 23.35 -12.55 -13.52
CA LEU A 323 21.91 -12.78 -13.36
C LEU A 323 21.24 -13.26 -14.65
N SER A 324 21.72 -12.82 -15.81
CA SER A 324 21.23 -13.33 -17.10
C SER A 324 21.61 -14.80 -17.28
N MET A 325 22.82 -15.21 -16.90
CA MET A 325 23.23 -16.63 -16.92
C MET A 325 22.41 -17.47 -15.93
N LEU A 326 22.21 -16.97 -14.70
CA LEU A 326 21.34 -17.64 -13.73
C LEU A 326 19.91 -17.78 -14.27
N SER A 327 19.35 -16.70 -14.84
CA SER A 327 18.03 -16.72 -15.45
C SER A 327 17.91 -17.75 -16.58
N GLN A 328 19.00 -18.03 -17.31
CA GLN A 328 19.04 -19.07 -18.35
C GLN A 328 19.12 -20.50 -17.79
N ALA A 329 19.85 -20.70 -16.68
CA ALA A 329 20.00 -21.99 -16.02
C ALA A 329 18.71 -22.44 -15.31
N LEU A 330 17.91 -21.48 -14.81
CA LEU A 330 16.67 -21.77 -14.12
C LEU A 330 15.53 -22.16 -15.09
N PRO A 331 14.56 -22.99 -14.63
CA PRO A 331 13.32 -23.22 -15.36
C PRO A 331 12.57 -21.91 -15.61
N THR A 332 12.08 -21.71 -16.84
CA THR A 332 11.22 -20.57 -17.14
C THR A 332 9.78 -20.90 -16.77
N ILE A 333 9.07 -19.92 -16.19
CA ILE A 333 7.67 -20.02 -15.83
C ILE A 333 6.82 -19.36 -16.91
N GLY A 334 5.86 -20.10 -17.44
CA GLY A 334 5.00 -19.68 -18.54
C GLY A 334 5.73 -19.55 -19.89
N ARG A 335 5.03 -18.99 -20.88
CA ARG A 335 5.53 -18.78 -22.25
C ARG A 335 6.06 -17.35 -22.43
N GLY A 336 6.95 -17.16 -23.41
CA GLY A 336 7.50 -15.84 -23.77
C GLY A 336 8.92 -15.62 -23.25
N LEU A 337 9.28 -14.36 -22.97
CA LEU A 337 10.58 -14.01 -22.40
C LEU A 337 10.76 -14.65 -21.02
N ARG A 338 12.03 -14.94 -20.67
CA ARG A 338 12.35 -15.72 -19.48
C ARG A 338 11.85 -15.06 -18.20
N ARG A 339 11.20 -15.87 -17.38
CA ARG A 339 10.75 -15.54 -16.02
C ARG A 339 11.18 -16.70 -15.14
N ALA A 340 11.99 -16.43 -14.13
CA ALA A 340 12.48 -17.47 -13.22
C ALA A 340 12.38 -16.99 -11.78
N ILE A 341 11.96 -17.87 -10.89
CA ILE A 341 11.94 -17.63 -9.45
C ILE A 341 13.13 -18.37 -8.84
N THR A 342 13.85 -17.70 -7.95
CA THR A 342 14.97 -18.23 -7.17
C THR A 342 14.89 -17.69 -5.74
N ASP A 343 15.85 -18.01 -4.89
CA ASP A 343 15.95 -17.52 -3.52
C ASP A 343 17.04 -16.45 -3.31
N VAL A 344 17.01 -15.80 -2.15
CA VAL A 344 17.98 -14.75 -1.75
C VAL A 344 19.39 -15.33 -1.67
N ALA A 345 19.54 -16.57 -1.19
CA ALA A 345 20.86 -17.21 -1.07
C ALA A 345 21.52 -17.42 -2.44
N THR A 346 20.78 -17.92 -3.41
CA THR A 346 21.23 -18.14 -4.80
C THR A 346 21.51 -16.81 -5.49
N HIS A 347 20.67 -15.79 -5.27
CA HIS A 347 20.93 -14.44 -5.77
C HIS A 347 22.21 -13.86 -5.16
N ALA A 348 22.41 -13.98 -3.85
CA ALA A 348 23.60 -13.51 -3.13
C ALA A 348 24.87 -14.20 -3.63
N GLN A 349 24.83 -15.51 -3.91
CA GLN A 349 25.96 -16.21 -4.50
C GLN A 349 26.26 -15.75 -5.93
N THR A 350 25.22 -15.47 -6.70
CA THR A 350 25.33 -15.06 -8.12
C THR A 350 25.82 -13.62 -8.26
N TRP A 351 25.36 -12.72 -7.40
CA TRP A 351 25.80 -11.33 -7.35
C TRP A 351 25.96 -10.86 -5.90
N PRO A 352 27.10 -11.15 -5.26
CA PRO A 352 27.34 -10.84 -3.84
C PRO A 352 27.24 -9.36 -3.49
N ALA A 353 27.58 -8.47 -4.43
CA ALA A 353 27.51 -7.02 -4.27
C ALA A 353 26.16 -6.43 -4.72
N SER A 354 25.09 -7.24 -4.78
CA SER A 354 23.78 -6.78 -5.22
C SER A 354 23.18 -5.71 -4.29
N PRO A 355 22.89 -4.49 -4.78
CA PRO A 355 22.26 -3.45 -3.97
C PRO A 355 20.89 -3.83 -3.40
N LEU A 356 20.16 -4.73 -4.09
CA LEU A 356 18.88 -5.28 -3.64
C LEU A 356 18.96 -6.06 -2.32
N LEU A 357 20.15 -6.53 -1.95
CA LEU A 357 20.37 -7.33 -0.74
C LEU A 357 21.01 -6.56 0.41
N THR A 358 21.74 -5.49 0.12
CA THR A 358 22.51 -4.71 1.12
C THR A 358 21.69 -3.73 1.95
N THR A 359 20.40 -3.54 1.63
CA THR A 359 19.49 -2.73 2.44
C THR A 359 18.99 -3.55 3.63
N ASP A 360 19.75 -3.47 4.73
CA ASP A 360 19.33 -3.99 6.03
C ASP A 360 18.07 -3.29 6.54
N GLN A 361 17.31 -4.06 7.30
CA GLN A 361 15.95 -3.85 7.72
C GLN A 361 15.77 -2.64 8.64
N VAL A 362 15.39 -1.50 8.09
CA VAL A 362 14.54 -0.54 8.80
C VAL A 362 13.46 -0.11 7.84
N LEU A 363 12.30 -0.80 7.87
CA LEU A 363 11.07 -0.13 7.45
C LEU A 363 11.02 1.16 8.26
N PRO A 364 10.91 2.35 7.64
CA PRO A 364 10.46 3.51 8.38
C PRO A 364 9.07 3.13 8.90
N GLN A 365 8.99 2.76 10.18
CA GLN A 365 7.74 2.83 10.91
C GLN A 365 7.46 4.31 11.07
N GLU A 366 6.95 4.92 10.01
CA GLU A 366 6.22 6.17 10.15
C GLU A 366 4.97 5.82 10.96
N ILE A 367 5.04 6.18 12.24
CA ILE A 367 4.08 5.96 13.33
C ILE A 367 2.65 6.29 12.88
#